data_AF-A0A832L621-F1
#
_entry.id   AF-A0A832L621-F1
#
_cell.length_a   1.000
_cell.length_b   1.000
_cell.length_c   1.000
_cell.angle_alpha   90.00
_cell.angle_beta   90.00
_cell.angle_gamma   90.00
#
_symmetry.space_group_name_H-M   'P 1'
#
loop_
_entity.id
_entity.type
_entity.pdbx_description
1 polymer ?
#
loop_
_entity_poly.entity_id
_entity_poly.type
_entity_poly.pdbx_seq_one_letter_code
_entity_poly.pdbx_strand_id
1 'polypeptide(L)'
;MTDRSSEAVTSPKELPGIPERQKIVEPQAAAVETGLAIRFWLELVSYPPGSARSLWLFVNDDWRHLDNPDLGTQVSVQNAFCGCSERLEVLVWYSGDIIQGLLVKTR
;
A
#
# COMPACT_ATOMS: atom_id res chain seq x y z
N MET A 1 66.00 -5.01 49.26
CA MET A 1 65.35 -5.83 48.22
C MET A 1 64.23 -4.98 47.64
N THR A 2 64.52 -4.23 46.56
CA THR A 2 64.16 -4.52 45.13
C THR A 2 62.66 -4.30 44.87
N ASP A 3 62.15 -3.63 43.84
CA ASP A 3 62.70 -2.99 42.64
C ASP A 3 61.61 -2.05 42.03
N ARG A 4 61.99 -1.38 40.96
CA ARG A 4 61.45 -0.31 40.11
C ARG A 4 60.22 -0.65 39.22
N SER A 5 59.72 0.38 38.51
CA SER A 5 58.99 0.39 37.20
C SER A 5 57.47 0.55 37.26
N SER A 6 56.75 1.18 36.31
CA SER A 6 57.01 2.00 35.11
C SER A 6 55.65 2.57 34.63
N GLU A 7 55.68 3.63 33.84
CA GLU A 7 54.52 4.19 33.13
C GLU A 7 53.87 3.18 32.17
N ALA A 8 52.55 3.25 32.00
CA ALA A 8 51.86 2.73 30.84
C ALA A 8 50.75 3.70 30.42
N VAL A 9 51.00 4.39 29.30
CA VAL A 9 50.03 5.12 28.48
C VAL A 9 49.11 4.11 27.81
N THR A 10 47.79 4.24 27.98
CA THR A 10 46.81 3.63 27.09
C THR A 10 45.58 4.53 26.92
N SER A 11 45.52 5.13 25.74
CA SER A 11 44.40 5.50 24.85
C SER A 11 43.10 6.13 25.40
N PRO A 12 42.55 7.14 24.69
CA PRO A 12 41.27 7.75 25.04
C PRO A 12 40.12 6.74 24.99
N LYS A 13 39.23 6.88 25.98
CA LYS A 13 37.93 6.22 26.11
C LYS A 13 37.15 6.30 24.80
N GLU A 14 36.88 5.14 24.21
CA GLU A 14 36.02 4.96 23.05
C GLU A 14 34.63 5.55 23.36
N LEU A 15 34.19 6.49 22.53
CA LEU A 15 32.85 7.08 22.60
C LEU A 15 31.84 6.04 22.10
N PRO A 16 30.73 5.79 22.82
CA PRO A 16 29.71 4.87 22.34
C PRO A 16 29.12 5.37 21.02
N GLY A 17 29.06 4.43 20.06
CA GLY A 17 28.74 4.67 18.65
C GLY A 17 27.51 5.54 18.44
N ILE A 18 27.66 6.51 17.55
CA ILE A 18 26.57 7.22 16.90
C ILE A 18 25.77 6.15 16.15
N PRO A 19 24.46 5.95 16.43
CA PRO A 19 23.67 5.05 15.62
C PRO A 19 23.66 5.61 14.20
N GLU A 20 24.05 4.76 13.23
CA GLU A 20 23.90 5.06 11.81
C GLU A 20 22.50 5.60 11.58
N ARG A 21 22.45 6.83 11.08
CA ARG A 21 21.22 7.53 10.74
C ARG A 21 20.53 6.70 9.67
N GLN A 22 19.62 5.81 10.08
CA GLN A 22 18.68 5.15 9.19
C GLN A 22 18.01 6.28 8.43
N LYS A 23 18.38 6.42 7.15
CA LYS A 23 17.76 7.36 6.25
C LYS A 23 16.32 6.88 6.14
N ILE A 24 15.42 7.57 6.85
CA ILE A 24 13.98 7.47 6.62
C ILE A 24 13.83 7.84 5.15
N VAL A 25 13.72 6.83 4.29
CA VAL A 25 13.27 7.03 2.93
C VAL A 25 11.80 7.37 3.11
N GLU A 26 11.50 8.66 3.07
CA GLU A 26 10.11 9.08 2.92
C GLU A 26 9.55 8.32 1.72
N PRO A 27 8.41 7.62 1.86
CA PRO A 27 7.81 6.96 0.73
C PRO A 27 7.56 8.04 -0.30
N GLN A 28 8.22 7.95 -1.46
CA GLN A 28 7.88 8.80 -2.59
C GLN A 28 6.38 8.63 -2.81
N ALA A 29 5.64 9.74 -2.77
CA ALA A 29 4.22 9.72 -3.08
C ALA A 29 4.08 9.08 -4.46
N ALA A 30 3.58 7.85 -4.49
CA ALA A 30 3.38 7.15 -5.74
C ALA A 30 2.36 7.95 -6.56
N ALA A 31 2.66 8.10 -7.85
CA ALA A 31 1.81 8.89 -8.74
C ALA A 31 0.41 8.27 -8.75
N VAL A 32 -0.60 9.12 -8.60
CA VAL A 32 -2.00 8.69 -8.70
C VAL A 32 -2.35 8.59 -10.18
N GLU A 33 -2.72 7.40 -10.61
CA GLU A 33 -3.20 7.08 -11.95
C GLU A 33 -4.72 6.97 -11.96
N THR A 34 -5.29 7.06 -13.17
CA THR A 34 -6.73 6.90 -13.38
C THR A 34 -7.04 5.91 -14.49
N GLY A 35 -8.14 5.19 -14.37
CA GLY A 35 -8.64 4.35 -15.46
C GLY A 35 -10.06 3.85 -15.23
N LEU A 36 -10.63 3.26 -16.28
CA LEU A 36 -11.95 2.62 -16.24
C LEU A 36 -11.79 1.14 -15.88
N ALA A 37 -12.54 0.68 -14.89
CA ALA A 37 -12.59 -0.74 -14.57
C ALA A 37 -13.46 -1.49 -15.58
N ILE A 38 -12.92 -2.58 -16.12
CA ILE A 38 -13.63 -3.43 -17.12
C ILE A 38 -14.03 -4.80 -16.57
N ARG A 39 -13.50 -5.17 -15.40
CA ARG A 39 -13.89 -6.37 -14.64
C ARG A 39 -13.84 -6.07 -13.16
N PHE A 40 -14.57 -6.85 -12.37
CA PHE A 40 -14.47 -6.80 -10.91
C PHE A 40 -14.42 -8.21 -10.32
N TRP A 41 -13.84 -8.32 -9.13
CA TRP A 41 -13.95 -9.48 -8.26
C TRP A 41 -14.09 -9.01 -6.82
N LEU A 42 -15.19 -9.40 -6.17
CA LEU A 42 -15.38 -9.18 -4.74
C LEU A 42 -14.96 -10.44 -3.98
N GLU A 43 -14.05 -10.29 -3.03
CA GLU A 43 -13.77 -11.34 -2.06
C GLU A 43 -14.97 -11.56 -1.13
N LEU A 44 -15.40 -12.81 -1.01
CA LEU A 44 -16.46 -13.20 -0.07
C LEU A 44 -15.92 -13.38 1.35
N VAL A 45 -14.67 -13.82 1.44
CA VAL A 45 -13.89 -13.98 2.66
C VAL A 45 -12.49 -13.42 2.40
N SER A 46 -11.86 -12.81 3.41
CA SER A 46 -10.49 -12.30 3.26
C SER A 46 -9.54 -13.40 2.77
N TYR A 47 -8.72 -13.07 1.78
CA TYR A 47 -7.67 -13.96 1.31
C TYR A 47 -6.38 -13.18 1.00
N PRO A 48 -5.21 -13.64 1.50
CA PRO A 48 -5.00 -14.79 2.38
C PRO A 48 -5.61 -14.59 3.79
N PRO A 49 -5.79 -15.65 4.59
CA PRO A 49 -6.31 -15.51 5.95
C PRO A 49 -5.48 -14.50 6.77
N GLY A 50 -6.16 -13.56 7.43
CA GLY A 50 -5.54 -12.46 8.17
C GLY A 50 -5.36 -11.15 7.37
N SER A 51 -5.69 -11.13 6.08
CA SER A 51 -5.76 -9.90 5.28
C SER A 51 -7.09 -9.17 5.43
N ALA A 52 -7.16 -7.96 4.86
CA ALA A 52 -8.43 -7.32 4.55
C ALA A 52 -9.18 -8.13 3.48
N ARG A 53 -10.51 -8.03 3.49
CA ARG A 53 -11.36 -8.52 2.40
C ARG A 53 -11.44 -7.44 1.35
N SER A 54 -11.03 -7.73 0.13
CA SER A 54 -10.82 -6.72 -0.89
C SER A 54 -11.84 -6.78 -2.04
N LEU A 55 -12.17 -5.62 -2.58
CA LEU A 55 -12.79 -5.48 -3.89
C LEU A 55 -11.68 -5.23 -4.91
N TRP A 56 -11.59 -6.11 -5.89
CA TRP A 56 -10.64 -6.02 -6.98
C TRP A 56 -11.30 -5.46 -8.24
N LEU A 57 -10.65 -4.51 -8.89
CA LEU A 57 -11.04 -3.89 -10.15
C LEU A 57 -9.93 -4.04 -11.17
N PHE A 58 -10.25 -4.53 -12.36
CA PHE A 58 -9.27 -4.66 -13.45
C PHE A 58 -9.23 -3.36 -14.26
N VAL A 59 -8.13 -2.62 -14.15
CA VAL A 59 -7.93 -1.26 -14.68
C VAL A 59 -6.55 -1.17 -15.34
N ASN A 60 -6.51 -0.69 -16.58
CA ASN A 60 -5.26 -0.53 -17.36
C ASN A 60 -4.41 -1.81 -17.35
N ASP A 61 -5.03 -2.93 -17.74
CA ASP A 61 -4.40 -4.26 -17.88
C ASP A 61 -3.88 -4.90 -16.58
N ASP A 62 -4.25 -4.38 -15.41
CA ASP A 62 -3.87 -4.97 -14.11
C ASP A 62 -4.97 -4.87 -13.04
N TRP A 63 -4.86 -5.68 -11.98
CA TRP A 63 -5.79 -5.70 -10.86
C TRP A 63 -5.40 -4.66 -9.79
N ARG A 64 -6.39 -3.86 -9.37
CA ARG A 64 -6.29 -2.89 -8.28
C ARG A 64 -7.27 -3.28 -7.17
N HIS A 65 -6.92 -3.07 -5.91
CA HIS A 65 -7.74 -3.46 -4.77
C HIS A 65 -8.18 -2.28 -3.91
N LEU A 66 -9.41 -2.38 -3.40
CA LEU A 66 -9.95 -1.55 -2.34
C LEU A 66 -10.24 -2.45 -1.14
N ASP A 67 -9.52 -2.23 -0.05
CA ASP A 67 -9.64 -3.02 1.16
C ASP A 67 -10.83 -2.59 2.01
N ASN A 68 -11.51 -3.56 2.60
CA ASN A 68 -12.68 -3.35 3.48
C ASN A 68 -13.73 -2.41 2.85
N PRO A 69 -14.16 -2.65 1.60
CA PRO A 69 -15.12 -1.78 0.94
C PRO A 69 -16.44 -1.78 1.73
N ASP A 70 -17.04 -0.61 1.93
CA ASP A 70 -18.35 -0.51 2.57
C ASP A 70 -19.45 -1.15 1.68
N LEU A 71 -20.62 -1.39 2.26
CA LEU A 71 -21.73 -2.04 1.55
C LEU A 71 -22.23 -1.21 0.36
N GLY A 72 -22.29 0.11 0.48
CA GLY A 72 -22.74 1.00 -0.58
C GLY A 72 -21.81 0.99 -1.78
N THR A 73 -20.50 1.01 -1.53
CA THR A 73 -19.46 0.86 -2.55
C THR A 73 -19.57 -0.48 -3.27
N GLN A 74 -19.71 -1.59 -2.53
CA GLN A 74 -19.88 -2.92 -3.13
C GLN A 74 -21.11 -3.00 -4.04
N VAL A 75 -22.27 -2.56 -3.56
CA VAL A 75 -23.52 -2.60 -4.32
C VAL A 75 -23.43 -1.71 -5.56
N SER A 76 -22.86 -0.52 -5.44
CA SER A 76 -22.73 0.42 -6.57
C SER A 76 -21.85 -0.14 -7.67
N VAL A 77 -20.71 -0.74 -7.32
CA VAL A 77 -19.82 -1.40 -8.28
C VAL A 77 -20.50 -2.61 -8.91
N GLN A 78 -21.12 -3.49 -8.12
CA GLN A 78 -21.84 -4.65 -8.65
C GLN A 78 -22.95 -4.23 -9.64
N ASN A 79 -23.69 -3.18 -9.32
CA ASN A 79 -24.72 -2.62 -10.21
C ASN A 79 -24.13 -2.08 -11.51
N ALA A 80 -22.93 -1.49 -11.47
CA ALA A 80 -22.26 -1.04 -12.69
C ALA A 80 -21.91 -2.21 -13.63
N PHE A 81 -21.66 -3.39 -13.07
CA PHE A 81 -21.33 -4.60 -13.83
C PHE A 81 -22.51 -5.56 -14.08
N CYS A 82 -23.73 -5.29 -13.57
CA CYS A 82 -24.85 -6.25 -13.58
C CYS A 82 -25.63 -6.40 -14.90
N GLY A 83 -25.00 -6.21 -16.06
CA GLY A 83 -25.63 -6.43 -17.38
C GLY A 83 -26.45 -5.24 -17.91
N CYS A 84 -26.52 -4.13 -17.16
CA CYS A 84 -26.93 -2.82 -17.65
C CYS A 84 -25.73 -1.97 -18.12
N SER A 85 -24.71 -2.63 -18.69
CA SER A 85 -23.36 -2.12 -18.98
C SER A 85 -23.34 -0.87 -19.89
N GLU A 86 -24.43 -0.59 -20.59
CA GLU A 86 -24.60 0.61 -21.42
C GLU A 86 -24.76 1.88 -20.57
N ARG A 87 -25.10 1.77 -19.28
CA ARG A 87 -25.48 2.92 -18.46
C ARG A 87 -24.43 3.36 -17.47
N LEU A 88 -23.63 2.47 -16.91
CA LEU A 88 -22.75 2.79 -15.79
C LEU A 88 -21.30 2.36 -16.06
N GLU A 89 -20.38 3.18 -15.57
CA GLU A 89 -18.93 2.94 -15.61
C GLU A 89 -18.33 3.22 -14.23
N VAL A 90 -17.22 2.53 -13.95
CA VAL A 90 -16.45 2.70 -12.71
C VAL A 90 -15.11 3.34 -13.06
N LEU A 91 -14.97 4.64 -12.77
CA LEU A 91 -13.71 5.36 -12.84
C LEU A 91 -12.95 5.14 -11.53
N VAL A 92 -11.66 4.85 -11.62
CA VAL A 92 -10.82 4.48 -10.47
C VAL A 92 -9.60 5.40 -10.45
N TRP A 93 -9.28 5.93 -9.26
CA TRP A 93 -8.00 6.55 -8.93
C TRP A 93 -7.18 5.56 -8.10
N TYR A 94 -5.95 5.29 -8.49
CA TYR A 94 -5.11 4.28 -7.83
C TYR A 94 -3.63 4.68 -7.81
N SER A 95 -2.88 4.06 -6.91
CA SER A 95 -1.44 4.25 -6.75
C SER A 95 -0.81 2.88 -6.55
N GLY A 96 -0.08 2.38 -7.54
CA GLY A 96 0.29 0.97 -7.58
C GLY A 96 -0.97 0.11 -7.63
N ASP A 97 -1.04 -0.97 -6.88
CA ASP A 97 -2.23 -1.84 -6.78
C ASP A 97 -3.35 -1.27 -5.90
N ILE A 98 -3.10 -0.21 -5.13
CA ILE A 98 -4.06 0.31 -4.15
C ILE A 98 -5.00 1.34 -4.77
N ILE A 99 -6.31 1.11 -4.66
CA ILE A 99 -7.35 2.08 -5.00
C ILE A 99 -7.41 3.18 -3.94
N GLN A 100 -7.25 4.42 -4.38
CA GLN A 100 -7.34 5.62 -3.54
C GLN A 100 -8.76 6.23 -3.58
N GLY A 101 -9.52 5.95 -4.63
CA GLY A 101 -10.90 6.37 -4.76
C GLY A 101 -11.55 5.78 -6.01
N LEU A 102 -12.88 5.75 -6.02
CA LEU A 102 -13.65 5.35 -7.19
C LEU A 102 -14.91 6.18 -7.33
N LEU A 103 -15.40 6.28 -8.57
CA LEU A 103 -16.65 6.92 -8.91
C LEU A 103 -17.44 6.00 -9.84
N VAL A 104 -18.65 5.66 -9.42
CA VAL A 104 -19.64 5.05 -10.31
C VAL A 104 -20.45 6.17 -10.94
N LYS A 105 -20.40 6.27 -12.27
CA LYS A 105 -21.10 7.32 -13.02
C LYS A 105 -21.84 6.72 -14.20
N THR A 106 -22.71 7.51 -14.80
CA THR A 106 -23.21 7.16 -16.12
C THR A 106 -22.12 7.32 -17.18
N ARG A 107 -22.24 6.56 -18.27
CA ARG A 107 -21.43 6.80 -19.47
C ARG A 107 -21.56 8.25 -19.93
#